data_AF-A0A7C0Z8F1-F1
#
_entry.id   AF-A0A7C0Z8F1-F1
#
_cell.length_a   1.000
_cell.length_b   1.000
_cell.length_c   1.000
_cell.angle_alpha   90.00
_cell.angle_beta   90.00
_cell.angle_gamma   90.00
#
_symmetry.space_group_name_H-M   'P 1'
#
loop_
_entity.id
_entity.type
_entity.pdbx_description
1 polymer ?
#
loop_
_entity_poly.entity_id
_entity_poly.type
_entity_poly.pdbx_seq_one_letter_code
_entity_poly.pdbx_strand_id
1 'polypeptide(L)'
;MPGRAAMVLYRRLLLACMRLPLDLIRPAGTGKSHLPRPVIDPDFHGNRLKEALFRHYVHQFTPAACSAATVATVVNAVAEVQGAPRPPVTQAQLLDAVPTGHWKARMHPDGYRGRRGLPLPLLTRVVRDSLAAYGLRYRRVASVQAAKPATAAARRITADLRARLHRFETHGDTLLIAHFDQGEALATLHIPHISPVGGYHGPSDTVTILDVDADQQPYAVALDTFYRAISSGYHHLFRPFGYGRGGYVVVELP
;
A
#
# COMPACT_ATOMS: atom_id res chain seq x y z
N MET A 1 36.34 -2.06 -9.49
CA MET A 1 35.44 -1.14 -10.21
C MET A 1 34.92 -1.87 -11.46
N PRO A 2 33.66 -2.36 -11.52
CA PRO A 2 33.19 -3.04 -12.72
C PRO A 2 32.99 -2.03 -13.86
N GLY A 3 33.53 -2.35 -15.04
CA GLY A 3 33.57 -1.47 -16.21
C GLY A 3 32.19 -1.17 -16.82
N ARG A 4 32.10 -0.04 -17.54
CA ARG A 4 30.87 0.50 -18.16
C ARG A 4 30.06 -0.52 -18.97
N ALA A 5 30.70 -1.53 -19.58
CA ALA A 5 30.04 -2.60 -20.32
C ALA A 5 29.23 -3.56 -19.42
N ALA A 6 29.74 -3.91 -18.23
CA ALA A 6 29.04 -4.76 -17.26
C ALA A 6 27.79 -4.06 -16.70
N MET A 7 27.84 -2.74 -16.56
CA MET A 7 26.73 -1.92 -16.08
C MET A 7 25.59 -1.81 -17.12
N VAL A 8 25.91 -1.78 -18.41
CA VAL A 8 24.93 -1.80 -19.51
C VAL A 8 24.26 -3.17 -19.63
N LEU A 9 25.01 -4.25 -19.48
CA LEU A 9 24.47 -5.62 -19.49
C LEU A 9 23.55 -5.87 -18.28
N TYR A 10 23.93 -5.40 -17.10
CA TYR A 10 23.12 -5.48 -15.88
C TYR A 10 21.80 -4.69 -16.00
N ARG A 11 21.85 -3.51 -16.62
CA ARG A 11 20.66 -2.67 -16.87
C ARG A 11 19.72 -3.31 -17.90
N ARG A 12 20.27 -3.98 -18.93
CA ARG A 12 19.50 -4.74 -19.93
C ARG A 12 18.88 -6.01 -19.33
N LEU A 13 19.58 -6.70 -18.44
CA LEU A 13 19.04 -7.87 -17.71
C LEU A 13 17.92 -7.47 -16.74
N LEU A 14 18.06 -6.37 -15.99
CA LEU A 14 16.98 -5.84 -15.14
C LEU A 14 15.75 -5.37 -15.94
N LEU A 15 15.96 -4.72 -17.09
CA LEU A 15 14.88 -4.36 -18.01
C LEU A 15 14.21 -5.60 -18.62
N ALA A 16 14.97 -6.67 -18.87
CA ALA A 16 14.43 -7.95 -19.33
C ALA A 16 13.63 -8.67 -18.23
N CYS A 17 14.09 -8.68 -16.97
CA CYS A 17 13.31 -9.21 -15.84
C CYS A 17 12.03 -8.42 -15.55
N MET A 18 11.97 -7.14 -15.96
CA MET A 18 10.75 -6.32 -15.90
C MET A 18 9.91 -6.35 -17.20
N ARG A 19 10.31 -7.18 -18.18
CA ARG A 19 9.62 -7.41 -19.47
C ARG A 19 9.31 -8.88 -19.74
N LEU A 20 9.85 -9.81 -18.96
CA LEU A 20 9.44 -11.20 -18.97
C LEU A 20 8.02 -11.31 -18.41
N PRO A 21 7.18 -12.23 -18.93
CA PRO A 21 5.99 -12.63 -18.20
C PRO A 21 6.40 -12.97 -16.76
N LEU A 22 5.66 -12.42 -15.81
CA LEU A 22 5.93 -12.48 -14.37
C LEU A 22 6.00 -13.94 -13.82
N ASP A 23 5.63 -14.91 -14.65
CA ASP A 23 5.55 -16.35 -14.40
C ASP A 23 6.91 -17.04 -14.15
N LEU A 24 8.04 -16.35 -14.39
CA LEU A 24 9.40 -16.93 -14.29
C LEU A 24 10.17 -16.53 -13.02
N ILE A 25 9.58 -15.76 -12.09
CA ILE A 25 10.29 -15.26 -10.90
C ILE A 25 9.70 -15.86 -9.61
N ARG A 26 10.39 -16.89 -9.11
CA ARG A 26 10.25 -17.61 -7.82
C ARG A 26 8.98 -18.47 -7.65
N PRO A 27 9.11 -19.70 -7.09
CA PRO A 27 7.95 -20.53 -6.80
C PRO A 27 7.13 -19.92 -5.66
N ALA A 28 5.81 -20.06 -5.76
CA ALA A 28 4.81 -19.60 -4.79
C ALA A 28 5.26 -19.81 -3.34
N GLY A 29 5.10 -18.77 -2.52
CA GLY A 29 5.50 -18.79 -1.12
C GLY A 29 4.84 -19.94 -0.34
N THR A 30 5.57 -20.50 0.63
CA THR A 30 5.12 -21.58 1.51
C THR A 30 4.13 -21.09 2.59
N GLY A 31 3.11 -20.32 2.22
CA GLY A 31 2.13 -19.70 3.11
C GLY A 31 1.30 -20.70 3.91
N LYS A 32 1.92 -21.38 4.88
CA LYS A 32 1.27 -22.23 5.88
C LYS A 32 0.93 -21.38 7.11
N SER A 33 -0.07 -20.51 7.00
CA SER A 33 -0.90 -20.11 8.15
C SER A 33 -2.07 -19.26 7.67
N HIS A 34 -3.23 -19.91 7.50
CA HIS A 34 -4.54 -19.35 7.15
C HIS A 34 -4.62 -18.64 5.79
N LEU A 35 -5.39 -19.25 4.88
CA LEU A 35 -5.76 -18.61 3.63
C LEU A 35 -6.46 -17.27 3.92
N PRO A 36 -6.18 -16.23 3.12
CA PRO A 36 -6.88 -14.95 3.19
C PRO A 36 -8.39 -15.20 3.09
N ARG A 37 -9.17 -14.54 3.94
CA ARG A 37 -10.64 -14.69 3.95
C ARG A 37 -11.25 -13.54 3.17
N PRO A 38 -12.03 -13.80 2.10
CA PRO A 38 -12.77 -12.75 1.41
C PRO A 38 -13.67 -11.98 2.37
N VAL A 39 -13.76 -10.66 2.20
CA VAL A 39 -14.72 -9.83 2.92
C VAL A 39 -15.96 -9.67 2.05
N ILE A 40 -17.03 -10.37 2.42
CA ILE A 40 -18.29 -10.41 1.67
C ILE A 40 -19.30 -9.38 2.22
N ASP A 41 -19.26 -9.12 3.52
CA ASP A 41 -20.11 -8.12 4.18
C ASP A 41 -19.31 -7.43 5.30
N PRO A 42 -18.76 -6.23 5.05
CA PRO A 42 -17.99 -5.51 6.05
C PRO A 42 -18.90 -4.91 7.13
N ASP A 43 -18.74 -5.34 8.38
CA ASP A 43 -19.37 -4.64 9.50
C ASP A 43 -18.69 -3.28 9.70
N PHE A 44 -19.43 -2.20 9.56
CA PHE A 44 -18.92 -0.84 9.72
C PHE A 44 -19.00 -0.33 11.14
N HIS A 45 -19.85 -0.88 12.01
CA HIS A 45 -20.09 -0.39 13.38
C HIS A 45 -20.26 1.15 13.48
N GLY A 46 -20.88 1.80 12.49
CA GLY A 46 -21.05 3.26 12.45
C GLY A 46 -19.78 4.07 12.14
N ASN A 47 -18.67 3.40 11.81
CA ASN A 47 -17.43 4.03 11.38
C ASN A 47 -17.56 4.59 9.95
N ARG A 48 -17.88 5.87 9.87
CA ARG A 48 -18.09 6.58 8.60
C ARG A 48 -16.86 6.57 7.69
N LEU A 49 -15.65 6.59 8.25
CA LEU A 49 -14.41 6.54 7.45
C LEU A 49 -14.24 5.16 6.81
N LYS A 50 -14.50 4.09 7.55
CA LYS A 50 -14.49 2.73 7.04
C LYS A 50 -15.53 2.54 5.94
N GLU A 51 -16.76 3.00 6.17
CA GLU A 51 -17.82 2.96 5.17
C GLU A 51 -17.43 3.71 3.89
N ALA A 52 -16.88 4.91 4.02
CA ALA A 52 -16.42 5.71 2.90
C ALA A 52 -15.24 5.05 2.15
N LEU A 53 -14.31 4.39 2.86
CA LEU A 53 -13.22 3.63 2.22
C LEU A 53 -13.75 2.49 1.35
N PHE A 54 -14.76 1.74 1.82
CA PHE A 54 -15.38 0.68 1.01
C PHE A 54 -16.19 1.25 -0.15
N ARG A 55 -16.90 2.37 0.04
CA ARG A 55 -17.70 3.00 -1.02
C ARG A 55 -16.84 3.56 -2.15
N HIS A 56 -15.69 4.13 -1.82
CA HIS A 56 -14.77 4.74 -2.79
C HIS A 56 -13.64 3.80 -3.23
N TYR A 57 -13.71 2.53 -2.82
CA TYR A 57 -12.74 1.52 -3.21
C TYR A 57 -12.75 1.32 -4.74
N VAL A 58 -11.57 1.42 -5.35
CA VAL A 58 -11.37 1.23 -6.77
C VAL A 58 -10.15 0.36 -7.03
N HIS A 59 -10.19 -0.41 -8.11
CA HIS A 59 -9.03 -1.17 -8.58
C HIS A 59 -8.05 -0.29 -9.35
N GLN A 60 -6.78 -0.69 -9.35
CA GLN A 60 -5.75 -0.09 -10.18
C GLN A 60 -6.02 -0.29 -11.68
N PHE A 61 -5.82 0.75 -12.48
CA PHE A 61 -6.05 0.67 -13.94
C PHE A 61 -4.86 0.06 -14.71
N THR A 62 -3.71 -0.12 -14.06
CA THR A 62 -2.55 -0.89 -14.58
C THR A 62 -1.85 -1.64 -13.45
N PRO A 63 -1.05 -2.69 -13.75
CA PRO A 63 -0.27 -3.41 -12.75
C PRO A 63 0.70 -2.55 -11.89
N ALA A 64 1.04 -1.33 -12.33
CA ALA A 64 1.92 -0.42 -11.60
C ALA A 64 1.17 0.68 -10.83
N ALA A 65 -0.15 0.74 -10.93
CA ALA A 65 -0.99 1.84 -10.46
C ALA A 65 -1.61 1.64 -9.06
N CYS A 66 -1.15 0.66 -8.28
CA CYS A 66 -1.65 0.40 -6.91
C CYS A 66 -1.71 1.66 -6.03
N SER A 67 -0.67 2.49 -6.10
CA SER A 67 -0.64 3.76 -5.36
C SER A 67 -1.69 4.77 -5.85
N ALA A 68 -2.00 4.82 -7.15
CA ALA A 68 -3.02 5.73 -7.69
C ALA A 68 -4.42 5.33 -7.22
N ALA A 69 -4.75 4.05 -7.29
CA ALA A 69 -6.02 3.52 -6.77
C ALA A 69 -6.14 3.74 -5.27
N THR A 70 -5.13 3.35 -4.50
CA THR A 70 -5.09 3.55 -3.05
C THR A 70 -5.34 5.00 -2.65
N VAL A 71 -4.64 5.94 -3.28
CA VAL A 71 -4.73 7.35 -2.94
C VAL A 71 -6.08 7.93 -3.39
N ALA A 72 -6.64 7.48 -4.52
CA ALA A 72 -8.00 7.87 -4.93
C ALA A 72 -9.05 7.43 -3.91
N THR A 73 -9.01 6.16 -3.49
CA THR A 73 -9.88 5.62 -2.43
C THR A 73 -9.79 6.47 -1.17
N VAL A 74 -8.57 6.75 -0.69
CA VAL A 74 -8.34 7.52 0.55
C VAL A 74 -8.79 8.96 0.42
N VAL A 75 -8.44 9.66 -0.67
CA VAL A 75 -8.80 11.07 -0.88
C VAL A 75 -10.32 11.22 -0.93
N ASN A 76 -11.02 10.31 -1.61
CA ASN A 76 -12.48 10.37 -1.71
C ASN A 76 -13.16 10.01 -0.39
N ALA A 77 -12.67 9.01 0.33
CA ALA A 77 -13.19 8.65 1.65
C ALA A 77 -13.04 9.80 2.66
N VAL A 78 -11.87 10.45 2.69
CA VAL A 78 -11.62 11.61 3.56
C VAL A 78 -12.48 12.81 3.15
N ALA A 79 -12.67 13.03 1.84
CA ALA A 79 -13.55 14.09 1.35
C ALA A 79 -14.98 13.93 1.85
N GLU A 80 -15.50 12.72 1.76
CA GLU A 80 -16.86 12.40 2.16
C GLU A 80 -17.07 12.59 3.65
N VAL A 81 -16.16 12.07 4.48
CA VAL A 81 -16.23 12.22 5.94
C VAL A 81 -16.17 13.69 6.35
N GLN A 82 -15.41 14.52 5.61
CA GLN A 82 -15.32 15.96 5.84
C GLN A 82 -16.49 16.76 5.25
N GLY A 83 -17.44 16.11 4.57
CA GLY A 83 -18.58 16.76 3.94
C GLY A 83 -18.17 17.70 2.81
N ALA A 84 -17.05 17.44 2.13
CA ALA A 84 -16.60 18.25 1.01
C ALA A 84 -17.45 17.91 -0.24
N PRO A 85 -18.32 18.81 -0.72
CA PRO A 85 -19.21 18.52 -1.83
C PRO A 85 -18.41 18.56 -3.14
N ARG A 86 -18.00 17.39 -3.63
CA ARG A 86 -17.32 17.26 -4.91
C ARG A 86 -17.56 15.89 -5.53
N PRO A 87 -17.55 15.79 -6.88
CA PRO A 87 -17.47 14.50 -7.54
C PRO A 87 -16.25 13.71 -7.03
N PRO A 88 -16.35 12.37 -6.92
CA PRO A 88 -15.20 11.54 -6.59
C PRO A 88 -14.05 11.79 -7.56
N VAL A 89 -12.86 11.98 -7.00
CA VAL A 89 -11.63 12.17 -7.75
C VAL A 89 -11.21 10.85 -8.37
N THR A 90 -10.90 10.90 -9.66
CA THR A 90 -10.39 9.75 -10.39
C THR A 90 -8.87 9.59 -10.22
N GLN A 91 -8.37 8.38 -10.47
CA GLN A 91 -6.92 8.11 -10.45
C GLN A 91 -6.16 9.00 -11.44
N ALA A 92 -6.71 9.26 -12.63
CA ALA A 92 -6.09 10.12 -13.64
C ALA A 92 -5.98 11.59 -13.16
N GLN A 93 -7.06 12.14 -12.60
CA GLN A 93 -7.06 13.49 -12.04
C GLN A 93 -6.03 13.65 -10.92
N LEU A 94 -5.88 12.65 -10.05
CA LEU A 94 -4.86 12.64 -9.00
C LEU A 94 -3.44 12.68 -9.56
N LEU A 95 -3.16 11.88 -10.59
CA LEU A 95 -1.84 11.83 -11.23
C LEU A 95 -1.50 13.13 -11.96
N ASP A 96 -2.50 13.87 -12.43
CA ASP A 96 -2.33 15.19 -13.04
C ASP A 96 -2.13 16.29 -12.01
N ALA A 97 -2.87 16.24 -10.88
CA ALA A 97 -2.82 17.27 -9.85
C ALA A 97 -1.57 17.20 -8.96
N VAL A 98 -0.94 16.02 -8.82
CA VAL A 98 0.13 15.79 -7.83
C VAL A 98 1.46 15.44 -8.51
N PRO A 99 2.37 16.42 -8.71
CA PRO A 99 3.63 16.22 -9.45
C PRO A 99 4.70 15.45 -8.64
N THR A 100 4.45 15.20 -7.36
CA THR A 100 5.41 14.67 -6.39
C THR A 100 6.09 13.40 -6.88
N GLY A 101 7.43 13.44 -6.97
CA GLY A 101 8.25 12.28 -7.33
C GLY A 101 8.05 11.72 -8.74
N HIS A 102 7.48 12.50 -9.67
CA HIS A 102 7.09 12.06 -11.00
C HIS A 102 6.08 10.90 -10.98
N TRP A 103 5.12 10.98 -10.05
CA TRP A 103 4.16 9.91 -9.78
C TRP A 103 3.47 9.41 -11.06
N LYS A 104 2.89 10.30 -11.87
CA LYS A 104 2.27 9.94 -13.15
C LYS A 104 3.18 9.11 -14.06
N ALA A 105 4.41 9.57 -14.29
CA ALA A 105 5.38 8.86 -15.13
C ALA A 105 5.80 7.51 -14.55
N ARG A 106 5.78 7.34 -13.22
CA ARG A 106 6.09 6.06 -12.57
C ARG A 106 4.97 5.02 -12.66
N MET A 107 3.72 5.46 -12.87
CA MET A 107 2.56 4.58 -13.05
C MET A 107 2.42 4.05 -14.48
N HIS A 108 3.12 4.65 -15.43
CA HIS A 108 3.21 4.12 -16.79
C HIS A 108 3.93 2.74 -16.78
N PRO A 109 3.68 1.85 -17.76
CA PRO A 109 4.71 0.93 -18.27
C PRO A 109 6.01 1.72 -18.55
N ASP A 110 7.16 1.26 -19.00
CA ASP A 110 8.40 2.10 -19.05
C ASP A 110 8.91 2.72 -17.72
N GLY A 111 8.05 3.21 -16.81
CA GLY A 111 8.37 3.92 -15.59
C GLY A 111 9.06 5.27 -15.81
N TYR A 112 9.59 5.83 -14.71
CA TYR A 112 10.40 7.05 -14.74
C TYR A 112 11.86 6.73 -14.42
N ARG A 113 12.74 6.81 -15.43
CA ARG A 113 14.18 6.49 -15.29
C ARG A 113 14.43 5.09 -14.71
N GLY A 114 13.62 4.10 -15.13
CA GLY A 114 13.68 2.73 -14.63
C GLY A 114 13.07 2.53 -13.23
N ARG A 115 12.38 3.53 -12.68
CA ARG A 115 11.65 3.44 -11.40
C ARG A 115 10.16 3.32 -11.68
N ARG A 116 9.50 2.37 -11.01
CA ARG A 116 8.05 2.19 -10.98
C ARG A 116 7.57 2.10 -9.54
N GLY A 117 6.28 2.33 -9.31
CA GLY A 117 5.70 2.34 -7.98
C GLY A 117 6.26 3.45 -7.08
N LEU A 118 5.86 3.43 -5.81
CA LEU A 118 6.29 4.38 -4.79
C LEU A 118 6.91 3.68 -3.58
N PRO A 119 8.21 3.89 -3.29
CA PRO A 119 8.76 3.49 -2.00
C PRO A 119 8.04 4.20 -0.85
N LEU A 120 7.97 3.57 0.33
CA LEU A 120 7.22 4.07 1.49
C LEU A 120 7.42 5.58 1.80
N PRO A 121 8.64 6.15 1.87
CA PRO A 121 8.80 7.59 2.12
C PRO A 121 8.24 8.48 1.00
N LEU A 122 8.28 8.01 -0.25
CA LEU A 122 7.68 8.74 -1.36
C LEU A 122 6.16 8.62 -1.35
N LEU A 123 5.62 7.44 -1.02
CA LEU A 123 4.18 7.25 -0.81
C LEU A 123 3.65 8.22 0.24
N THR A 124 4.33 8.39 1.38
CA THR A 124 3.93 9.35 2.42
C THR A 124 3.84 10.78 1.90
N ARG A 125 4.81 11.22 1.08
CA ARG A 125 4.77 12.55 0.47
C ARG A 125 3.62 12.68 -0.52
N VAL A 126 3.42 11.68 -1.38
CA VAL A 126 2.31 11.66 -2.33
C VAL A 126 0.96 11.75 -1.60
N VAL A 127 0.73 10.94 -0.56
CA VAL A 127 -0.51 10.99 0.23
C VAL A 127 -0.73 12.38 0.83
N ARG A 128 0.30 12.96 1.45
CA ARG A 128 0.22 14.31 2.04
C ARG A 128 -0.09 15.38 1.00
N ASP A 129 0.61 15.36 -0.12
CA ASP A 129 0.47 16.36 -1.18
C ASP A 129 -0.87 16.19 -1.92
N SER A 130 -1.40 14.95 -2.02
CA SER A 130 -2.75 14.68 -2.51
C SER A 130 -3.84 15.24 -1.60
N LEU A 131 -3.74 15.04 -0.28
CA LEU A 131 -4.70 15.63 0.66
C LEU A 131 -4.67 17.17 0.55
N ALA A 132 -3.48 17.76 0.47
CA ALA A 132 -3.31 19.21 0.31
C ALA A 132 -3.87 19.74 -1.02
N ALA A 133 -3.60 19.08 -2.15
CA ALA A 133 -4.07 19.49 -3.47
C ALA A 133 -5.60 19.56 -3.57
N TYR A 134 -6.30 18.75 -2.76
CA TYR A 134 -7.76 18.74 -2.69
C TYR A 134 -8.33 19.42 -1.44
N GLY A 135 -7.54 20.23 -0.73
CA GLY A 135 -7.99 21.04 0.39
C GLY A 135 -8.50 20.22 1.60
N LEU A 136 -8.05 18.97 1.74
CA LEU A 136 -8.49 18.08 2.80
C LEU A 136 -7.69 18.31 4.07
N ARG A 137 -8.40 18.44 5.19
CA ARG A 137 -7.78 18.67 6.50
C ARG A 137 -7.22 17.36 7.07
N TYR A 138 -6.05 17.42 7.67
CA TYR A 138 -5.46 16.31 8.41
C TYR A 138 -4.59 16.87 9.53
N ARG A 139 -4.49 16.12 10.62
CA ARG A 139 -3.60 16.43 11.74
C ARG A 139 -2.18 16.01 11.44
N ARG A 140 -2.01 14.81 10.86
CA ARG A 140 -0.69 14.25 10.57
C ARG A 140 -0.73 13.23 9.43
N VAL A 141 0.32 13.22 8.61
CA VAL A 141 0.63 12.13 7.67
C VAL A 141 2.05 11.67 7.94
N ALA A 142 2.25 10.38 8.22
CA ALA A 142 3.57 9.83 8.49
C ALA A 142 3.70 8.36 8.08
N SER A 143 4.90 7.92 7.70
CA SER A 143 5.21 6.50 7.56
C SER A 143 5.80 5.91 8.84
N VAL A 144 5.47 4.65 9.09
CA VAL A 144 6.19 3.77 10.00
C VAL A 144 6.81 2.65 9.18
N GLN A 145 8.13 2.61 9.12
CA GLN A 145 8.85 1.50 8.46
C GLN A 145 8.89 0.30 9.40
N ALA A 146 8.53 -0.88 8.90
CA ALA A 146 8.54 -2.09 9.70
C ALA A 146 9.98 -2.57 10.00
N ALA A 147 10.15 -3.16 11.18
CA ALA A 147 11.40 -3.78 11.59
C ALA A 147 11.40 -5.27 11.20
N LYS A 148 12.59 -5.90 11.21
CA LYS A 148 12.67 -7.36 11.01
C LYS A 148 11.85 -8.08 12.09
N PRO A 149 11.12 -9.16 11.76
CA PRO A 149 10.44 -9.99 12.73
C PRO A 149 11.36 -10.45 13.89
N ALA A 150 10.75 -10.75 15.03
CA ALA A 150 11.42 -11.18 16.27
C ALA A 150 12.37 -10.16 16.96
N THR A 151 12.51 -8.93 16.43
CA THR A 151 13.27 -7.87 17.10
C THR A 151 12.45 -7.14 18.17
N ALA A 152 13.11 -6.49 19.15
CA ALA A 152 12.43 -5.64 20.13
C ALA A 152 11.70 -4.46 19.45
N ALA A 153 12.30 -3.88 18.41
CA ALA A 153 11.68 -2.86 17.58
C ALA A 153 10.40 -3.39 16.91
N ALA A 154 10.42 -4.63 16.41
CA ALA A 154 9.23 -5.22 15.81
C ALA A 154 8.08 -5.34 16.80
N ARG A 155 8.33 -5.87 18.01
CA ARG A 155 7.30 -5.95 19.07
C ARG A 155 6.67 -4.59 19.37
N ARG A 156 7.49 -3.54 19.49
CA ARG A 156 6.99 -2.17 19.70
C ARG A 156 6.13 -1.69 18.54
N ILE A 157 6.61 -1.86 17.29
CA ILE A 157 5.87 -1.43 16.10
C ILE A 157 4.56 -2.21 15.95
N THR A 158 4.53 -3.50 16.27
CA THR A 158 3.30 -4.32 16.25
C THR A 158 2.30 -3.84 17.30
N ALA A 159 2.74 -3.51 18.50
CA ALA A 159 1.88 -2.94 19.53
C ALA A 159 1.30 -1.58 19.10
N ASP A 160 2.14 -0.69 18.56
CA ASP A 160 1.72 0.62 18.03
C ASP A 160 0.74 0.45 16.84
N LEU A 161 1.00 -0.52 15.96
CA LEU A 161 0.12 -0.86 14.84
C LEU A 161 -1.24 -1.34 15.33
N ARG A 162 -1.27 -2.27 16.28
CA ARG A 162 -2.51 -2.79 16.88
C ARG A 162 -3.33 -1.65 17.51
N ALA A 163 -2.69 -0.74 18.23
CA ALA A 163 -3.36 0.42 18.81
C ALA A 163 -3.96 1.35 17.74
N ARG A 164 -3.24 1.59 16.63
CA ARG A 164 -3.73 2.39 15.50
C ARG A 164 -4.90 1.72 14.78
N LEU A 165 -4.85 0.40 14.61
CA LEU A 165 -5.94 -0.38 14.01
C LEU A 165 -7.20 -0.36 14.88
N HIS A 166 -7.06 -0.51 16.20
CA HIS A 166 -8.17 -0.31 17.13
C HIS A 166 -8.75 1.10 17.03
N ARG A 167 -7.90 2.14 16.98
CA ARG A 167 -8.35 3.53 16.83
C ARG A 167 -9.08 3.75 15.51
N PHE A 168 -8.54 3.23 14.40
CA PHE A 168 -9.22 3.26 13.12
C PHE A 168 -10.62 2.65 13.23
N GLU A 169 -10.74 1.43 13.78
CA GLU A 169 -12.00 0.71 13.86
C GLU A 169 -13.05 1.43 14.72
N THR A 170 -12.62 2.02 15.85
CA THR A 170 -13.52 2.56 16.88
C THR A 170 -13.83 4.05 16.75
N HIS A 171 -12.87 4.86 16.27
CA HIS A 171 -13.02 6.32 16.23
C HIS A 171 -13.17 6.86 14.80
N GLY A 172 -12.72 6.13 13.78
CA GLY A 172 -12.79 6.58 12.40
C GLY A 172 -11.99 7.86 12.11
N ASP A 173 -11.04 8.23 12.97
CA ASP A 173 -10.22 9.45 12.87
C ASP A 173 -8.78 9.18 12.38
N THR A 174 -8.48 7.92 12.09
CA THR A 174 -7.15 7.43 11.71
C THR A 174 -7.32 6.42 10.60
N LEU A 175 -6.67 6.59 9.46
CA LEU A 175 -6.59 5.56 8.41
C LEU A 175 -5.15 5.09 8.21
N LEU A 176 -5.02 3.87 7.70
CA LEU A 176 -3.75 3.26 7.40
C LEU A 176 -3.70 2.87 5.93
N ILE A 177 -2.53 3.05 5.31
CA ILE A 177 -2.20 2.56 3.98
C ILE A 177 -1.03 1.59 4.14
N ALA A 178 -1.22 0.34 3.74
CA ALA A 178 -0.19 -0.67 3.77
C ALA A 178 0.77 -0.50 2.59
N HIS A 179 2.07 -0.64 2.84
CA HIS A 179 3.09 -0.86 1.82
C HIS A 179 3.73 -2.21 2.14
N PHE A 180 3.38 -3.25 1.38
CA PHE A 180 3.61 -4.64 1.78
C PHE A 180 4.15 -5.49 0.63
N ASP A 181 4.58 -6.70 0.94
CA ASP A 181 4.86 -7.76 -0.02
C ASP A 181 3.59 -8.60 -0.20
N GLN A 182 2.99 -8.54 -1.39
CA GLN A 182 1.70 -9.21 -1.64
C GLN A 182 1.81 -10.73 -1.52
N GLY A 183 2.96 -11.31 -1.89
CA GLY A 183 3.23 -12.75 -1.80
C GLY A 183 3.35 -13.30 -0.36
N GLU A 184 3.47 -12.40 0.64
CA GLU A 184 3.43 -12.78 2.06
C GLU A 184 1.99 -12.79 2.62
N ALA A 185 1.11 -11.96 2.04
CA ALA A 185 -0.30 -11.89 2.43
C ALA A 185 -1.16 -12.91 1.67
N LEU A 186 -0.82 -13.13 0.40
CA LEU A 186 -1.49 -14.04 -0.53
C LEU A 186 -0.47 -15.04 -1.06
N ALA A 187 -0.91 -16.25 -1.43
CA ALA A 187 -0.05 -17.24 -2.10
C ALA A 187 0.19 -16.86 -3.59
N THR A 188 0.70 -15.65 -3.82
CA THR A 188 0.93 -15.04 -5.13
C THR A 188 2.39 -14.63 -5.29
N LEU A 189 2.70 -13.86 -6.34
CA LEU A 189 4.05 -13.35 -6.57
C LEU A 189 4.48 -12.35 -5.50
N HIS A 190 5.75 -12.42 -5.11
CA HIS A 190 6.35 -11.50 -4.15
C HIS A 190 6.67 -10.15 -4.80
N ILE A 191 5.68 -9.26 -4.87
CA ILE A 191 5.80 -7.92 -5.43
C ILE A 191 5.50 -6.83 -4.38
N PRO A 192 6.19 -5.68 -4.42
CA PRO A 192 5.81 -4.52 -3.62
C PRO A 192 4.42 -4.04 -4.02
N HIS A 193 3.52 -3.97 -3.03
CA HIS A 193 2.14 -3.57 -3.23
C HIS A 193 1.68 -2.54 -2.21
N ILE A 194 0.67 -1.76 -2.59
CA ILE A 194 0.15 -0.63 -1.81
C ILE A 194 -1.37 -0.67 -1.86
N SER A 195 -2.00 -0.76 -0.68
CA SER A 195 -3.46 -0.85 -0.54
C SER A 195 -3.93 -0.17 0.75
N PRO A 196 -5.15 0.41 0.81
CA PRO A 196 -5.75 0.86 2.06
C PRO A 196 -5.98 -0.31 3.02
N VAL A 197 -5.88 -0.04 4.32
CA VAL A 197 -6.43 -0.93 5.35
C VAL A 197 -7.91 -0.64 5.51
N GLY A 198 -8.74 -1.68 5.38
CA GLY A 198 -10.19 -1.58 5.37
C GLY A 198 -10.86 -1.91 6.69
N GLY A 199 -10.17 -2.55 7.64
CA GLY A 199 -10.79 -2.91 8.92
C GLY A 199 -9.85 -3.64 9.86
N TYR A 200 -10.25 -3.72 11.12
CA TYR A 200 -9.59 -4.57 12.10
C TYR A 200 -10.60 -5.21 13.04
N HIS A 201 -10.59 -6.54 13.09
CA HIS A 201 -11.45 -7.30 13.99
C HIS A 201 -10.64 -7.76 15.20
N GLY A 202 -10.85 -7.08 16.33
CA GLY A 202 -10.11 -7.30 17.58
C GLY A 202 -10.19 -8.73 18.13
N PRO A 203 -11.37 -9.37 18.20
CA PRO A 203 -11.49 -10.72 18.77
C PRO A 203 -10.69 -11.80 18.03
N SER A 204 -10.57 -11.70 16.70
CA SER A 204 -9.76 -12.65 15.91
C SER A 204 -8.39 -12.12 15.51
N ASP A 205 -8.03 -10.90 15.94
CA ASP A 205 -6.78 -10.22 15.60
C ASP A 205 -6.50 -10.22 14.09
N THR A 206 -7.52 -9.89 13.29
CA THR A 206 -7.42 -9.89 11.81
C THR A 206 -7.51 -8.49 11.24
N VAL A 207 -6.70 -8.22 10.22
CA VAL A 207 -6.64 -6.97 9.47
C VAL A 207 -7.25 -7.19 8.10
N THR A 208 -8.17 -6.32 7.70
CA THR A 208 -8.74 -6.29 6.35
C THR A 208 -7.90 -5.38 5.45
N ILE A 209 -7.50 -5.88 4.29
CA ILE A 209 -6.82 -5.12 3.23
C ILE A 209 -7.82 -4.89 2.10
N LEU A 210 -8.01 -3.63 1.71
CA LEU A 210 -8.76 -3.27 0.50
C LEU A 210 -7.84 -3.40 -0.70
N ASP A 211 -7.52 -4.62 -1.10
CA ASP A 211 -6.47 -4.89 -2.07
C ASP A 211 -6.84 -4.36 -3.46
N VAL A 212 -6.26 -3.22 -3.85
CA VAL A 212 -6.59 -2.51 -5.10
C VAL A 212 -6.10 -3.21 -6.36
N ASP A 213 -5.44 -4.37 -6.25
CA ASP A 213 -5.15 -5.20 -7.40
C ASP A 213 -6.45 -5.59 -8.13
N ALA A 214 -6.43 -5.59 -9.46
CA ALA A 214 -7.64 -5.84 -10.26
C ALA A 214 -8.10 -7.30 -10.16
N ASP A 215 -7.18 -8.21 -9.86
CA ASP A 215 -7.45 -9.65 -9.74
C ASP A 215 -7.82 -10.07 -8.31
N GLN A 216 -7.84 -9.13 -7.36
CA GLN A 216 -8.10 -9.41 -5.95
C GLN A 216 -9.38 -8.73 -5.48
N GLN A 217 -10.06 -9.36 -4.54
CA GLN A 217 -11.14 -8.74 -3.75
C GLN A 217 -10.60 -8.36 -2.38
N PRO A 218 -11.24 -7.44 -1.64
CA PRO A 218 -10.89 -7.19 -0.24
C PRO A 218 -10.83 -8.49 0.58
N TYR A 219 -9.78 -8.65 1.38
CA TYR A 219 -9.58 -9.85 2.20
C TYR A 219 -9.04 -9.53 3.59
N ALA A 220 -9.25 -10.44 4.52
CA ALA A 220 -8.72 -10.39 5.87
C ALA A 220 -7.60 -11.42 6.09
N VAL A 221 -6.56 -11.00 6.79
CA VAL A 221 -5.45 -11.84 7.25
C VAL A 221 -5.22 -11.66 8.75
N ALA A 222 -4.61 -12.63 9.42
CA ALA A 222 -4.16 -12.45 10.81
C ALA A 222 -3.15 -11.29 10.92
N LEU A 223 -3.14 -10.57 12.04
CA LEU A 223 -2.23 -9.44 12.28
C LEU A 223 -0.77 -9.84 12.11
N ASP A 224 -0.40 -11.05 12.53
CA ASP A 224 0.95 -11.58 12.33
C ASP A 224 1.29 -11.76 10.85
N THR A 225 0.35 -12.24 10.03
CA THR A 225 0.51 -12.33 8.57
C THR A 225 0.63 -10.94 7.96
N PHE A 226 -0.22 -10.00 8.36
CA PHE A 226 -0.12 -8.60 7.92
C PHE A 226 1.24 -7.99 8.28
N TYR A 227 1.72 -8.23 9.52
CA TYR A 227 3.01 -7.72 9.97
C TYR A 227 4.17 -8.32 9.17
N ARG A 228 4.14 -9.62 8.88
CA ARG A 228 5.13 -10.27 8.00
C ARG A 228 5.13 -9.62 6.62
N ALA A 229 3.96 -9.37 6.04
CA ALA A 229 3.84 -8.74 4.73
C ALA A 229 4.44 -7.32 4.68
N ILE A 230 4.20 -6.48 5.70
CA ILE A 230 4.80 -5.13 5.75
C ILE A 230 6.28 -5.14 6.16
N SER A 231 6.76 -6.16 6.86
CA SER A 231 8.15 -6.27 7.34
C SER A 231 9.07 -7.05 6.42
N SER A 232 8.53 -7.75 5.43
CA SER A 232 9.29 -8.47 4.42
C SER A 232 10.30 -7.54 3.75
N GLY A 233 11.53 -8.03 3.64
CA GLY A 233 12.56 -7.34 2.89
C GLY A 233 12.36 -7.65 1.43
N TYR A 234 12.05 -6.62 0.63
CA TYR A 234 12.03 -6.80 -0.82
C TYR A 234 13.38 -7.33 -1.28
N HIS A 235 13.36 -8.19 -2.30
CA HIS A 235 14.56 -8.80 -2.85
C HIS A 235 15.63 -7.72 -3.08
N HIS A 236 16.89 -8.03 -2.78
CA HIS A 236 17.99 -7.05 -2.74
C HIS A 236 18.16 -6.24 -4.05
N LEU A 237 17.64 -6.75 -5.16
CA LEU A 237 17.56 -6.10 -6.46
C LEU A 237 16.73 -4.79 -6.46
N PHE A 238 15.79 -4.60 -5.52
CA PHE A 238 14.97 -3.40 -5.45
C PHE A 238 15.55 -2.29 -4.55
N ARG A 239 16.58 -2.60 -3.74
CA ARG A 239 17.26 -1.62 -2.88
C ARG A 239 17.81 -0.40 -3.62
N PRO A 240 18.45 -0.53 -4.81
CA PRO A 240 18.92 0.64 -5.57
C PRO A 240 17.81 1.60 -6.01
N PHE A 241 16.56 1.15 -6.02
CA PHE A 241 15.39 1.94 -6.40
C PHE A 241 14.64 2.53 -5.18
N GLY A 242 15.18 2.34 -3.97
CA GLY A 242 14.64 2.88 -2.72
C GLY A 242 13.72 1.91 -1.97
N TYR A 243 13.55 0.68 -2.45
CA TYR A 243 12.74 -0.34 -1.77
C TYR A 243 13.63 -1.14 -0.81
N GLY A 244 13.49 -0.86 0.48
CA GLY A 244 14.14 -1.62 1.56
C GLY A 244 13.17 -2.64 2.15
N ARG A 245 12.56 -2.26 3.27
CA ARG A 245 11.38 -2.91 3.86
C ARG A 245 10.17 -2.02 3.68
N GLY A 246 9.00 -2.65 3.63
CA GLY A 246 7.72 -1.98 3.65
C GLY A 246 7.39 -1.33 5.01
N GLY A 247 6.11 -1.19 5.26
CA GLY A 247 5.58 -0.54 6.45
C GLY A 247 4.16 -0.07 6.19
N TYR A 248 3.78 1.02 6.84
CA TYR A 248 2.48 1.63 6.59
C TYR A 248 2.57 3.15 6.68
N VAL A 249 1.69 3.84 5.97
CA VAL A 249 1.42 5.26 6.17
C VAL A 249 0.21 5.38 7.08
N VAL A 250 0.30 6.26 8.07
CA VAL A 250 -0.82 6.67 8.90
C VAL A 250 -1.24 8.08 8.52
N VAL A 251 -2.54 8.29 8.37
CA VAL A 251 -3.15 9.61 8.24
C VAL A 251 -4.10 9.79 9.42
N GLU A 252 -3.80 10.78 10.25
CA GLU A 252 -4.61 11.17 11.40
C GLU A 252 -5.44 12.39 10.98
N LEU A 253 -6.76 12.28 11.08
CA LEU A 253 -7.73 13.31 10.71
C LEU A 253 -7.92 14.32 11.88
N PRO A 254 -8.55 15.47 11.62
CA PRO A 254 -8.85 16.47 12.65
C PRO A 254 -9.69 15.89 13.78
#